data_AF-A0A496BH14-F1
#
_entry.id   AF-A0A496BH14-F1
#
_cell.length_a   1.000
_cell.length_b   1.000
_cell.length_c   1.000
_cell.angle_alpha   90.00
_cell.angle_beta   90.00
_cell.angle_gamma   90.00
#
_symmetry.space_group_name_H-M   'P 1'
#
loop_
_entity.id
_entity.type
_entity.pdbx_description
1 polymer ?
#
loop_
_entity_poly.entity_id
_entity_poly.type
_entity_poly.pdbx_seq_one_letter_code
_entity_poly.pdbx_strand_id
1 'polypeptide(L)'
;MNGIPTTRIVVHVEREFDAHAPNKKRCDRLLFYEDTTKNNLVAAPIELKSGKAKESEVVEKLENSLEFAASLVPTQATLKIAYVPVLFHGRGINWTNPKRRRQLSLFFRGRNLQVLIGHCGKAGNLAQVLSNAGYL
;
A
#
# COMPACT_ATOMS: atom_id res chain seq x y z
N MET A 1 24.82 2.91 1.89
CA MET A 1 23.61 3.37 2.63
C MET A 1 22.40 2.75 1.94
N ASN A 2 21.57 1.99 2.64
CA ASN A 2 20.63 1.03 2.03
C ASN A 2 19.32 1.63 1.47
N GLY A 3 19.26 2.93 1.15
CA GLY A 3 18.06 3.59 0.60
C GLY A 3 16.82 3.59 1.50
N ILE A 4 16.91 3.09 2.75
CA ILE A 4 15.76 3.03 3.67
C ILE A 4 15.63 4.37 4.40
N PRO A 5 14.44 5.00 4.42
CA PRO A 5 14.21 6.28 5.09
C PRO A 5 14.40 6.15 6.59
N THR A 6 15.15 7.07 7.18
CA THR A 6 15.40 7.13 8.63
C THR A 6 14.15 7.56 9.39
N THR A 7 13.41 8.53 8.86
CA THR A 7 12.13 9.00 9.40
C THR A 7 10.97 8.28 8.71
N ARG A 8 10.24 7.46 9.47
CA ARG A 8 9.07 6.72 8.97
C ARG A 8 8.08 6.43 10.09
N ILE A 9 6.80 6.40 9.74
CA ILE A 9 5.69 6.06 10.63
C ILE A 9 5.02 4.80 10.07
N VAL A 10 4.86 3.78 10.90
CA VAL A 10 4.12 2.56 10.55
C VAL A 10 2.93 2.44 11.49
N VAL A 11 1.73 2.36 10.92
CA VAL A 11 0.48 2.27 11.65
C VAL A 11 -0.10 0.86 11.49
N HIS A 12 -0.36 0.17 12.60
CA HIS A 12 -1.05 -1.11 12.61
C HIS A 12 -2.56 -0.86 12.61
N VAL A 13 -3.17 -0.72 11.42
CA VAL A 13 -4.54 -0.17 11.29
C VAL A 13 -5.57 -0.95 12.11
N GLU A 14 -5.53 -2.29 12.06
CA GLU A 14 -6.48 -3.13 12.82
C GLU A 14 -6.32 -3.01 14.35
N ARG A 15 -5.12 -2.69 14.83
CA ARG A 15 -4.84 -2.58 16.27
C ARG A 15 -5.16 -1.18 16.78
N GLU A 16 -4.79 -0.16 16.02
CA GLU A 16 -4.91 1.23 16.44
C GLU A 16 -6.34 1.79 16.26
N PHE A 17 -7.16 1.18 15.40
CA PHE A 17 -8.51 1.66 15.08
C PHE A 17 -9.58 0.59 15.31
N ASP A 18 -9.48 -0.12 16.44
CA ASP A 18 -10.28 -1.28 16.83
C ASP A 18 -11.75 -1.22 16.37
N ALA A 19 -12.19 -2.29 15.72
CA ALA A 19 -13.16 -2.32 14.61
C ALA A 19 -14.64 -2.28 15.02
N HIS A 20 -15.07 -1.33 15.87
CA HIS A 20 -16.47 -1.28 16.33
C HIS A 20 -17.40 -0.31 15.57
N ALA A 21 -16.93 0.40 14.52
CA ALA A 21 -17.75 0.90 13.37
C ALA A 21 -16.91 1.75 12.39
N PRO A 22 -17.26 1.89 11.08
CA PRO A 22 -18.24 1.17 10.27
C PRO A 22 -17.61 0.39 9.09
N ASN A 23 -18.11 -0.82 8.82
CA ASN A 23 -18.27 -1.58 7.55
C ASN A 23 -17.21 -1.59 6.42
N LYS A 24 -16.14 -0.79 6.46
CA LYS A 24 -15.14 -0.71 5.37
C LYS A 24 -13.90 -1.48 5.74
N LYS A 25 -13.62 -2.54 4.99
CA LYS A 25 -12.40 -3.34 5.16
C LYS A 25 -11.18 -2.47 4.86
N ARG A 26 -10.20 -2.49 5.76
CA ARG A 26 -8.93 -1.76 5.65
C ARG A 26 -7.76 -2.73 5.49
N CYS A 27 -6.61 -2.19 5.11
CA CYS A 27 -5.35 -2.92 5.01
C CYS A 27 -4.70 -3.11 6.38
N ASP A 28 -3.79 -4.07 6.49
CA ASP A 28 -3.12 -4.39 7.76
C ASP A 28 -2.20 -3.28 8.27
N ARG A 29 -1.56 -2.54 7.35
CA ARG A 29 -0.56 -1.51 7.70
C ARG A 29 -0.67 -0.28 6.81
N LEU A 30 -0.40 0.89 7.39
CA LEU A 30 -0.02 2.08 6.63
C LEU A 30 1.43 2.42 6.93
N LEU A 31 2.20 2.76 5.90
CA LEU A 31 3.54 3.31 6.02
C LEU A 31 3.53 4.74 5.48
N PHE A 32 4.09 5.67 6.26
CA PHE A 32 4.39 7.03 5.83
C PHE A 32 5.88 7.31 5.97
N TYR A 33 6.49 7.93 4.98
CA TYR A 33 7.86 8.43 5.06
C TYR A 33 8.11 9.55 4.05
N GLU A 34 9.08 10.39 4.33
CA GLU A 34 9.54 11.42 3.40
C GLU A 34 10.59 10.83 2.45
N ASP A 35 10.34 10.94 1.15
CA ASP A 35 11.36 10.78 0.11
C ASP A 35 11.98 12.15 -0.14
N THR A 36 13.11 12.39 0.53
CA THR A 36 13.84 13.65 0.44
C THR A 36 14.42 13.89 -0.95
N THR A 37 14.67 12.84 -1.74
CA THR A 37 15.22 12.99 -3.09
C THR A 37 14.19 13.56 -4.07
N LYS A 38 12.92 13.17 -3.89
CA LYS A 38 11.80 13.62 -4.74
C LYS A 38 10.94 14.69 -4.08
N ASN A 39 11.31 15.12 -2.87
CA ASN A 39 10.57 16.07 -2.06
C ASN A 39 9.07 15.70 -1.95
N ASN A 40 8.81 14.44 -1.62
CA ASN A 40 7.46 13.91 -1.52
C ASN A 40 7.25 13.16 -0.20
N LEU A 41 5.99 13.10 0.24
CA LEU A 41 5.54 12.20 1.31
C LEU A 41 4.98 10.95 0.65
N VAL A 42 5.58 9.79 0.91
CA VAL A 42 5.03 8.51 0.49
C VAL A 42 4.01 8.04 1.52
N ALA A 43 2.81 7.72 1.04
CA ALA A 43 1.75 7.08 1.80
C ALA A 43 1.47 5.71 1.18
N ALA A 44 1.88 4.65 1.85
CA ALA A 44 1.82 3.29 1.36
C ALA A 44 0.90 2.41 2.22
N PRO A 45 -0.35 2.18 1.77
CA PRO A 45 -1.20 1.13 2.32
C PRO A 45 -0.67 -0.25 1.93
N ILE A 46 -0.57 -1.15 2.91
CA ILE A 46 0.01 -2.49 2.75
C ILE A 46 -0.99 -3.53 3.23
N GLU A 47 -1.48 -4.35 2.31
CA GLU A 47 -2.27 -5.54 2.59
C GLU A 47 -1.36 -6.78 2.65
N LEU A 48 -1.55 -7.61 3.67
CA LEU A 48 -0.85 -8.84 3.92
C LEU A 48 -1.82 -10.02 3.80
N LYS A 49 -1.54 -10.95 2.90
CA LYS A 49 -2.28 -12.20 2.76
C LYS A 49 -1.36 -13.40 2.95
N SER A 50 -1.62 -14.23 3.96
CA SER A 50 -0.89 -15.49 4.15
C SER A 50 -1.20 -16.53 3.07
N GLY A 51 -2.41 -16.49 2.50
CA GLY A 51 -2.91 -17.42 1.48
C GLY A 51 -2.87 -16.87 0.06
N LYS A 52 -3.83 -17.34 -0.76
CA LYS A 52 -4.13 -16.70 -2.04
C LYS A 52 -4.93 -15.43 -1.78
N ALA A 53 -4.49 -14.32 -2.36
CA ALA A 53 -5.18 -13.04 -2.26
C ALA A 53 -6.34 -12.98 -3.27
N LYS A 54 -7.58 -12.80 -2.82
CA LYS A 54 -8.71 -12.60 -3.74
C LYS A 54 -8.63 -11.18 -4.32
N GLU A 55 -8.53 -11.07 -5.64
CA GLU A 55 -8.32 -9.79 -6.35
C GLU A 55 -9.29 -8.70 -5.89
N SER A 56 -10.60 -8.95 -5.97
CA SER A 56 -11.62 -7.95 -5.63
C SER A 56 -11.55 -7.47 -4.18
N GLU A 57 -11.18 -8.37 -3.26
CA GLU A 57 -11.06 -8.04 -1.83
C GLU A 57 -9.82 -7.18 -1.58
N VAL A 58 -8.70 -7.49 -2.25
CA VAL A 58 -7.49 -6.67 -2.16
C VAL A 58 -7.74 -5.28 -2.72
N VAL A 59 -8.40 -5.17 -3.87
CA VAL A 59 -8.72 -3.88 -4.48
C VAL A 59 -9.59 -3.05 -3.54
N GLU A 60 -10.70 -3.61 -3.05
CA GLU A 60 -11.61 -2.95 -2.10
C GLU A 60 -10.86 -2.43 -0.86
N LYS A 61 -10.01 -3.27 -0.26
CA LYS A 61 -9.24 -2.90 0.94
C LYS A 61 -8.22 -1.80 0.67
N LEU A 62 -7.47 -1.91 -0.42
CA LEU A 62 -6.45 -0.92 -0.77
C LEU A 62 -7.08 0.42 -1.13
N GLU A 63 -8.19 0.45 -1.87
CA GLU A 63 -8.95 1.67 -2.17
C GLU A 63 -9.44 2.35 -0.89
N ASN A 64 -10.09 1.60 0.01
CA ASN A 64 -10.53 2.15 1.30
C ASN A 64 -9.36 2.69 2.13
N SER A 65 -8.21 2.03 2.07
CA SER A 65 -7.03 2.40 2.86
C SER A 65 -6.28 3.58 2.26
N LEU A 66 -6.35 3.77 0.94
CA LEU A 66 -5.86 4.96 0.27
C LEU A 66 -6.69 6.18 0.65
N GLU A 67 -8.02 6.06 0.66
CA GLU A 67 -8.90 7.14 1.15
C GLU A 67 -8.63 7.46 2.61
N PHE A 68 -8.46 6.43 3.45
CA PHE A 68 -8.12 6.63 4.85
C PHE A 68 -6.75 7.32 5.01
N ALA A 69 -5.71 6.83 4.35
CA ALA A 69 -4.39 7.48 4.37
C ALA A 69 -4.46 8.93 3.91
N ALA A 70 -5.25 9.21 2.87
CA ALA A 70 -5.39 10.56 2.35
C ALA A 70 -6.20 11.50 3.25
N SER A 71 -7.00 10.96 4.18
CA SER A 71 -7.65 11.73 5.26
C SER A 71 -6.69 12.08 6.39
N LEU A 72 -5.60 11.33 6.55
CA LEU A 72 -4.58 11.56 7.58
C LEU A 72 -3.51 12.57 7.12
N VAL A 73 -3.29 12.70 5.83
CA VAL A 73 -2.29 13.62 5.29
C VAL A 73 -2.88 15.03 5.13
N PRO A 74 -2.22 16.08 5.63
CA PRO A 74 -2.70 17.45 5.51
C PRO A 74 -2.82 17.88 4.03
N THR A 75 -3.97 18.43 3.65
CA THR A 75 -4.23 18.95 2.29
C THR A 75 -3.35 20.15 1.91
N GLN A 76 -2.78 20.83 2.91
CA GLN A 76 -1.92 22.00 2.76
C GLN A 76 -0.43 21.66 2.82
N ALA A 77 -0.08 20.36 2.77
CA ALA A 77 1.31 19.96 2.77
C ALA A 77 2.06 20.57 1.58
N THR A 78 3.23 21.16 1.86
CA THR A 78 4.17 21.63 0.83
C THR A 78 4.77 20.49 0.02
N LEU A 79 4.72 19.27 0.56
CA LEU A 79 5.18 18.05 -0.07
C LEU A 79 4.10 17.49 -0.99
N LYS A 80 4.51 17.04 -2.19
CA LYS A 80 3.65 16.20 -3.03
C LYS A 80 3.44 14.87 -2.32
N ILE A 81 2.24 14.30 -2.42
CA ILE A 81 1.95 13.00 -1.80
C ILE A 81 1.99 11.91 -2.87
N ALA A 82 2.82 10.89 -2.66
CA ALA A 82 2.88 9.70 -3.49
C ALA A 82 2.09 8.58 -2.81
N TYR A 83 0.98 8.18 -3.42
CA TYR A 83 0.16 7.08 -2.93
C TYR A 83 0.62 5.77 -3.57
N VAL A 84 0.99 4.79 -2.75
CA VAL A 84 1.64 3.55 -3.21
C VAL A 84 0.95 2.34 -2.60
N PRO A 85 -0.06 1.76 -3.28
CA PRO A 85 -0.71 0.56 -2.77
C PRO A 85 0.22 -0.65 -2.90
N VAL A 86 0.33 -1.44 -1.83
CA VAL A 86 1.20 -2.61 -1.77
C VAL A 86 0.43 -3.85 -1.31
N LEU A 87 0.65 -4.97 -1.98
CA LEU A 87 0.15 -6.29 -1.59
C LEU A 87 1.33 -7.22 -1.34
N PHE A 88 1.37 -7.85 -0.16
CA PHE A 88 2.15 -9.07 0.04
C PHE A 88 1.25 -10.28 0.12
N HIS A 89 1.58 -11.33 -0.64
CA HIS A 89 0.84 -12.58 -0.60
C HIS A 89 1.74 -13.81 -0.36
N GLY A 90 1.21 -14.84 0.28
CA GLY A 90 1.91 -16.10 0.47
C GLY A 90 1.81 -17.02 -0.76
N ARG A 91 0.63 -17.16 -1.36
CA ARG A 91 0.35 -18.18 -2.39
C ARG A 91 -0.10 -17.65 -3.76
N GLY A 92 0.05 -16.34 -4.00
CA GLY A 92 -0.35 -15.69 -5.26
C GLY A 92 -1.70 -14.98 -5.17
N ILE A 93 -2.21 -14.54 -6.32
CA ILE A 93 -3.48 -13.84 -6.47
C ILE A 93 -4.49 -14.77 -7.14
N ASN A 94 -5.69 -14.85 -6.59
CA ASN A 94 -6.85 -15.47 -7.22
C ASN A 94 -7.52 -14.43 -8.12
N TRP A 95 -7.17 -14.47 -9.40
CA TRP A 95 -7.66 -13.56 -10.43
C TRP A 95 -9.10 -13.88 -10.82
N THR A 96 -9.92 -12.85 -10.94
CA THR A 96 -11.30 -12.96 -11.41
C THR A 96 -11.35 -13.37 -12.88
N ASN A 97 -10.36 -12.94 -13.68
CA ASN A 97 -10.18 -13.36 -15.07
C ASN A 97 -8.73 -13.81 -15.35
N PRO A 98 -8.37 -15.08 -15.10
CA PRO A 98 -6.99 -15.56 -15.17
C PRO A 98 -6.41 -15.60 -16.60
N LYS A 99 -7.25 -15.58 -17.65
CA LYS A 99 -6.81 -15.63 -19.05
C LYS A 99 -6.12 -14.34 -19.52
N ARG A 100 -6.24 -13.26 -18.74
CA ARG A 100 -5.49 -12.02 -18.92
C ARG A 100 -4.79 -11.72 -17.61
N ARG A 101 -3.64 -12.36 -17.36
CA ARG A 101 -2.77 -11.99 -16.22
C ARG A 101 -2.38 -10.52 -16.40
N ARG A 102 -3.12 -9.65 -15.73
CA ARG A 102 -2.91 -8.20 -15.74
C ARG A 102 -2.14 -7.85 -14.50
N GLN A 103 -1.36 -6.78 -14.62
CA GLN A 103 -0.86 -6.04 -13.49
C GLN A 103 -2.05 -5.61 -12.62
N LEU A 104 -2.00 -5.86 -11.31
CA LEU A 104 -3.05 -5.40 -10.40
C LEU A 104 -2.97 -3.88 -10.31
N SER A 105 -4.09 -3.21 -10.53
CA SER A 105 -4.17 -1.76 -10.47
C SER A 105 -5.52 -1.33 -9.92
N LEU A 106 -5.60 -0.10 -9.41
CA LEU A 106 -6.81 0.50 -8.86
C LEU A 106 -6.90 1.96 -9.28
N PHE A 107 -8.11 2.54 -9.27
CA PHE A 107 -8.31 3.94 -9.62
C PHE A 107 -8.45 4.78 -8.37
N PHE A 108 -7.58 5.77 -8.20
CA PHE A 108 -7.57 6.63 -7.03
C PHE A 108 -7.29 8.08 -7.42
N ARG A 109 -8.15 9.01 -6.99
CA ARG A 109 -8.04 10.45 -7.24
C ARG A 109 -7.71 10.82 -8.69
N GLY A 110 -8.45 10.23 -9.64
CA GLY A 110 -8.29 10.52 -11.07
C GLY A 110 -7.12 9.79 -11.76
N ARG A 111 -6.42 8.88 -11.06
CA ARG A 111 -5.23 8.19 -11.59
C ARG A 111 -5.35 6.69 -11.40
N ASN A 112 -4.79 5.93 -12.34
CA ASN A 112 -4.63 4.48 -12.21
C ASN A 112 -3.31 4.19 -11.50
N LEU A 113 -3.38 3.60 -10.31
CA LEU A 113 -2.23 3.23 -9.50
C LEU A 113 -1.95 1.73 -9.67
N GLN A 114 -0.71 1.40 -10.01
CA GLN A 114 -0.25 0.02 -9.95
C GLN A 114 -0.13 -0.41 -8.49
N VAL A 115 -0.69 -1.58 -8.16
CA VAL A 115 -0.42 -2.24 -6.88
C VAL A 115 0.94 -2.91 -6.97
N LEU A 116 1.85 -2.52 -6.08
CA LEU A 116 3.14 -3.17 -5.96
C LEU A 116 2.96 -4.53 -5.26
N ILE A 117 3.46 -5.60 -5.88
CA ILE A 117 3.23 -6.96 -5.38
C ILE A 117 4.54 -7.59 -4.92
N GLY A 118 4.54 -8.16 -3.72
CA GLY A 118 5.64 -8.96 -3.19
C GLY A 118 5.16 -10.27 -2.54
N HIS A 119 6.10 -11.16 -2.23
CA HIS A 119 5.83 -12.37 -1.46
C HIS A 119 6.07 -12.21 0.05
N CYS A 120 5.22 -12.78 0.88
CA CYS A 120 5.46 -12.82 2.32
C CYS A 120 6.72 -13.66 2.68
N GLY A 121 7.30 -13.40 3.86
CA GLY A 121 8.35 -14.25 4.43
C GLY A 121 9.79 -13.98 3.97
N LYS A 122 10.03 -12.90 3.22
CA LYS A 122 11.38 -12.46 2.83
C LYS A 122 11.79 -11.19 3.55
N ALA A 123 12.94 -11.20 4.22
CA ALA A 123 13.51 -10.00 4.83
C ALA A 123 13.84 -8.95 3.77
N GLY A 124 13.64 -7.67 4.08
CA GLY A 124 13.92 -6.55 3.17
C GLY A 124 12.95 -6.40 1.99
N ASN A 125 11.94 -7.27 1.86
CA ASN A 125 11.10 -7.30 0.67
C ASN A 125 10.31 -6.00 0.43
N LEU A 126 9.85 -5.34 1.49
CA LEU A 126 9.18 -4.03 1.36
C LEU A 126 10.11 -2.96 0.78
N ALA A 127 11.34 -2.87 1.27
CA ALA A 127 12.32 -1.92 0.73
C ALA A 127 12.64 -2.24 -0.73
N GLN A 128 12.79 -3.52 -1.07
CA GLN A 128 13.05 -3.94 -2.45
C GLN A 128 11.88 -3.58 -3.39
N VAL A 129 10.65 -3.87 -3.00
CA VAL A 129 9.45 -3.57 -3.79
C VAL A 129 9.31 -2.06 -4.02
N LEU A 130 9.53 -1.24 -2.99
CA LEU A 130 9.47 0.21 -3.10
C LEU A 130 10.62 0.78 -3.95
N SER A 131 11.85 0.31 -3.75
CA SER A 131 13.03 0.77 -4.50
C SER A 131 12.94 0.43 -5.99
N ASN A 132 12.51 -0.79 -6.34
CA ASN A 132 12.33 -1.19 -7.74
C ASN A 132 11.28 -0.33 -8.47
N ALA A 133 10.30 0.21 -7.73
CA ALA A 133 9.30 1.13 -8.26
C ALA A 133 9.73 2.61 -8.15
N GLY A 134 10.93 2.88 -7.64
CA GLY A 134 11.51 4.21 -7.50
C GLY A 134 10.89 5.04 -6.38
N TYR A 135 10.40 4.41 -5.31
CA TYR A 135 9.91 5.12 -4.12
C TYR A 135 10.94 5.18 -2.98
N LEU A 136 12.13 4.61 -3.20
CA LEU A 136 13.29 4.64 -2.30
C LEU A 136 14.57 4.90 -3.09
#